data_AF-A0A250ISY1-F1
#
_entry.id   AF-A0A250ISY1-F1
#
_cell.length_a   1.000
_cell.length_b   1.000
_cell.length_c   1.000
_cell.angle_alpha   90.00
_cell.angle_beta   90.00
_cell.angle_gamma   90.00
#
_symmetry.space_group_name_H-M   'P 1'
#
loop_
_entity.id
_entity.type
_entity.pdbx_description
1 polymer ?
#
loop_
_entity_poly.entity_id
_entity_poly.type
_entity_poly.pdbx_seq_one_letter_code
_entity_poly.pdbx_strand_id
1 'polypeptide(L)'
;MDVVPLDAAKPVRQSAIAAHLAFLGAVGDVSGSTRRISGELSRLKASRAGIAGRHAALFMPPLDYGVQQLQRIDAELAAAARLSNVASEVNDPDMQLAILRLNGPRLQSALLGVLLLDVWLDLDNGWPDADAE
;
A
#
# COMPACT_ATOMS: atom_id res chain seq x y z
N MET A 1 -15.21 37.45 16.93
CA MET A 1 -14.03 37.16 16.08
C MET A 1 -12.96 36.69 17.05
N ASP A 2 -12.85 35.38 17.24
CA ASP A 2 -11.83 34.80 18.11
C ASP A 2 -10.49 34.84 17.37
N VAL A 3 -9.57 35.66 17.88
CA VAL A 3 -8.20 35.73 17.36
C VAL A 3 -7.43 34.60 18.03
N VAL A 4 -7.35 33.46 17.36
CA VAL A 4 -6.48 32.35 17.78
C VAL A 4 -5.05 32.89 17.92
N PRO A 5 -4.36 32.67 19.06
CA PRO A 5 -3.00 33.15 19.24
C PRO A 5 -2.08 32.49 18.19
N LEU A 6 -1.32 33.30 17.46
CA LEU A 6 -0.34 32.85 16.44
C LEU A 6 0.64 31.78 16.97
N ASP A 7 0.85 31.72 18.28
CA ASP A 7 1.73 30.75 18.93
C ASP A 7 1.12 29.34 19.02
N ALA A 8 -0.21 29.21 19.13
CA ALA A 8 -0.90 27.92 19.13
C ALA A 8 -1.00 27.30 17.73
N ALA A 9 -1.00 28.13 16.68
CA ALA A 9 -1.03 27.70 15.29
C ALA A 9 0.30 27.05 14.82
N LYS A 10 1.41 27.36 15.50
CA LYS A 10 2.75 26.86 15.17
C LYS A 10 2.94 25.35 15.43
N PRO A 11 2.62 24.81 16.62
CA PRO A 11 2.71 23.37 16.88
C PRO A 11 1.71 22.55 16.05
N VAL A 12 0.51 23.08 15.79
CA VAL A 12 -0.49 22.42 14.94
C VAL A 12 0.03 22.30 13.49
N ARG A 13 0.60 23.37 12.95
CA ARG A 13 1.22 23.35 11.61
C ARG A 13 2.40 22.39 11.53
N GLN A 14 3.27 22.36 12.54
CA GLN A 14 4.39 21.42 12.60
C GLN A 14 3.91 19.96 12.67
N SER A 15 2.87 19.69 13.45
CA SER A 15 2.23 18.38 13.54
C SER A 15 1.60 17.95 12.21
N ALA A 16 0.90 18.86 11.52
CA ALA A 16 0.32 18.61 10.20
C ALA A 16 1.38 18.26 9.14
N ILE A 17 2.50 19.00 9.11
CA ILE A 17 3.63 18.73 8.22
C ILE A 17 4.26 17.37 8.54
N ALA A 18 4.50 17.06 9.83
CA ALA A 18 5.07 15.78 10.23
C ALA A 18 4.15 14.60 9.86
N ALA A 19 2.84 14.73 10.09
CA ALA A 19 1.84 13.73 9.72
C ALA A 19 1.75 13.54 8.20
N HIS A 20 1.84 14.61 7.42
CA HIS A 20 1.85 14.54 5.95
C HIS A 20 3.09 13.80 5.43
N LEU A 21 4.28 14.12 5.95
CA LEU A 21 5.52 13.44 5.57
C LEU A 21 5.49 11.95 5.97
N ALA A 22 4.99 11.63 7.16
CA ALA A 22 4.82 10.24 7.60
C ALA A 22 3.84 9.46 6.72
N PHE A 23 2.73 10.09 6.32
CA PHE A 23 1.77 9.51 5.40
C PHE A 23 2.39 9.22 4.03
N LEU A 24 3.12 10.18 3.45
CA LEU A 24 3.81 9.98 2.16
C LEU A 24 4.87 8.88 2.23
N GLY A 25 5.62 8.79 3.34
CA GLY A 25 6.58 7.70 3.57
C GLY A 25 5.89 6.35 3.57
N ALA A 26 4.83 6.20 4.36
CA ALA A 26 4.08 4.95 4.46
C ALA A 26 3.40 4.57 3.13
N VAL A 27 2.89 5.54 2.35
CA VAL A 27 2.42 5.28 0.97
C VAL A 27 3.55 4.74 0.09
N GLY A 28 4.74 5.33 0.19
CA GLY A 28 5.93 4.88 -0.53
C GLY A 28 6.29 3.42 -0.21
N ASP A 29 6.29 3.07 1.07
CA ASP A 29 6.61 1.72 1.54
C ASP A 29 5.58 0.69 1.03
N VAL A 30 4.28 0.98 1.18
CA VAL A 30 3.20 0.08 0.72
C VAL A 30 3.25 -0.09 -0.80
N SER A 31 3.49 1.00 -1.54
CA SER A 31 3.62 0.97 -3.01
C SER A 31 4.85 0.15 -3.44
N GLY A 32 5.97 0.29 -2.73
CA GLY A 32 7.20 -0.47 -2.98
C GLY A 32 6.98 -1.98 -2.79
N SER A 33 6.38 -2.37 -1.67
CA SER A 33 6.04 -3.77 -1.38
C SER A 33 5.03 -4.33 -2.38
N THR A 34 3.99 -3.56 -2.74
CA THR A 34 3.01 -3.94 -3.77
C THR A 34 3.67 -4.24 -5.12
N ARG A 35 4.60 -3.39 -5.56
CA ARG A 35 5.36 -3.61 -6.81
C ARG A 35 6.27 -4.84 -6.73
N ARG A 36 6.93 -5.07 -5.59
CA ARG A 36 7.76 -6.27 -5.37
C ARG A 36 6.92 -7.54 -5.49
N ILE A 37 5.79 -7.61 -4.78
CA ILE A 37 4.85 -8.75 -4.80
C ILE A 37 4.31 -8.99 -6.21
N SER A 38 3.91 -7.92 -6.92
CA SER A 38 3.47 -8.02 -8.32
C SER A 38 4.56 -8.59 -9.25
N GLY A 39 5.82 -8.22 -9.02
CA GLY A 39 6.98 -8.76 -9.74
C GLY A 39 7.19 -10.25 -9.48
N GLU A 40 7.12 -10.70 -8.23
CA GLU A 40 7.25 -12.12 -7.86
C GLU A 40 6.09 -12.95 -8.42
N LEU A 41 4.85 -12.47 -8.33
CA LEU A 41 3.70 -13.13 -8.97
C LEU A 41 3.85 -13.23 -10.50
N SER A 42 4.40 -12.19 -11.14
CA SER A 42 4.67 -12.20 -12.58
C SER A 42 5.76 -13.21 -12.96
N ARG A 43 6.78 -13.38 -12.10
CA ARG A 43 7.82 -14.40 -12.27
C ARG A 43 7.26 -15.81 -12.10
N LEU A 44 6.44 -16.03 -11.08
CA LEU A 44 5.74 -17.29 -10.84
C LEU A 44 4.83 -17.66 -12.02
N LYS A 45 4.13 -16.67 -12.59
CA LYS A 45 3.33 -16.84 -13.81
C LYS A 45 4.19 -17.25 -15.02
N ALA A 46 5.43 -16.76 -15.12
CA ALA A 46 6.34 -17.07 -16.21
C ALA A 46 7.11 -18.39 -16.02
N SER A 47 7.15 -18.94 -14.80
CA SER A 47 7.86 -20.18 -14.52
C SER A 47 7.06 -21.39 -15.01
N ARG A 48 7.68 -22.28 -15.81
CA ARG A 48 7.09 -23.56 -16.22
C ARG A 48 7.19 -24.65 -15.14
N ALA A 49 8.05 -24.44 -14.14
CA ALA A 49 8.18 -25.28 -12.97
C ALA A 49 7.39 -24.60 -11.83
N GLY A 50 6.20 -25.11 -11.52
CA GLY A 50 5.32 -24.57 -10.49
C GLY A 50 3.85 -24.51 -10.92
N ILE A 51 3.07 -23.67 -10.24
CA ILE A 51 1.62 -23.47 -10.35
C ILE A 51 1.11 -23.29 -11.80
N ALA A 52 1.93 -22.78 -12.72
CA ALA A 52 1.65 -22.65 -14.15
C ALA A 52 1.92 -23.94 -14.99
N GLY A 53 2.15 -25.09 -14.34
CA GLY A 53 2.31 -26.40 -14.95
C GLY A 53 0.98 -27.13 -15.22
N ARG A 54 0.86 -28.40 -14.81
CA ARG A 54 -0.28 -29.29 -15.14
C ARG A 54 -1.66 -28.77 -14.73
N HIS A 55 -1.73 -27.81 -13.80
CA HIS A 55 -2.97 -27.24 -13.27
C HIS A 55 -3.06 -25.72 -13.50
N ALA A 56 -2.28 -25.16 -14.43
CA ALA A 56 -2.24 -23.73 -14.73
C ALA A 56 -3.63 -23.11 -14.91
N ALA A 57 -4.55 -23.82 -15.57
CA ALA A 57 -5.90 -23.34 -15.81
C ALA A 57 -6.71 -23.04 -14.53
N LEU A 58 -6.38 -23.68 -13.40
CA LEU A 58 -7.05 -23.46 -12.11
C LEU A 58 -6.45 -22.30 -11.32
N PHE A 59 -5.15 -22.05 -11.47
CA PHE A 59 -4.42 -21.09 -10.63
C PHE A 59 -4.07 -19.77 -11.34
N MET A 60 -4.01 -19.77 -12.66
CA MET A 60 -3.71 -18.57 -13.45
C MET A 60 -4.80 -17.49 -13.35
N PRO A 61 -6.11 -17.80 -13.38
CA PRO A 61 -7.13 -16.75 -13.27
C PRO A 61 -7.10 -16.02 -11.90
N PRO A 62 -6.97 -16.71 -10.75
CA PRO A 62 -6.75 -16.04 -9.46
C PRO A 62 -5.47 -15.20 -9.40
N LEU A 63 -4.35 -15.69 -9.98
CA LEU A 63 -3.08 -14.95 -10.01
C LEU A 63 -3.19 -13.68 -10.86
N ASP A 64 -3.82 -13.74 -12.03
CA ASP A 64 -4.04 -12.58 -12.89
C ASP A 64 -4.93 -11.54 -12.22
N TYR A 65 -5.97 -12.00 -11.52
CA TYR A 65 -6.81 -11.12 -10.70
C TYR A 65 -5.99 -10.46 -9.58
N GLY A 66 -5.15 -11.22 -8.86
CA GLY A 66 -4.27 -10.69 -7.81
C GLY A 66 -3.30 -9.62 -8.31
N VAL A 67 -2.66 -9.84 -9.46
CA VAL A 67 -1.76 -8.85 -10.08
C VAL A 67 -2.51 -7.57 -10.45
N GLN A 68 -3.70 -7.69 -11.05
CA GLN A 68 -4.52 -6.51 -11.39
C GLN A 68 -5.01 -5.76 -10.14
N GLN A 69 -5.35 -6.48 -9.07
CA GLN A 69 -5.75 -5.87 -7.80
C GLN A 69 -4.60 -5.10 -7.16
N LEU A 70 -3.38 -5.66 -7.15
CA LEU A 70 -2.19 -4.96 -6.65
C LEU A 70 -1.89 -3.68 -7.44
N GLN A 71 -2.00 -3.73 -8.78
CA GLN A 71 -1.85 -2.54 -9.63
C GLN A 71 -2.92 -1.48 -9.33
N ARG A 72 -4.16 -1.90 -9.03
CA ARG A 72 -5.23 -0.98 -8.63
C ARG A 72 -4.94 -0.34 -7.27
N ILE A 73 -4.47 -1.10 -6.30
CA ILE A 73 -4.07 -0.58 -4.98
C ILE A 73 -2.96 0.46 -5.12
N ASP A 74 -1.92 0.19 -5.93
CA ASP A 74 -0.84 1.15 -6.20
C ASP A 74 -1.37 2.45 -6.83
N ALA A 75 -2.30 2.34 -7.79
CA ALA A 75 -2.93 3.51 -8.41
C ALA A 75 -3.78 4.33 -7.43
N GLU A 76 -4.52 3.67 -6.54
CA GLU A 76 -5.31 4.35 -5.50
C GLU A 76 -4.43 5.03 -4.45
N LEU A 77 -3.33 4.39 -4.04
CA LEU A 77 -2.34 4.97 -3.14
C LEU A 77 -1.66 6.19 -3.76
N ALA A 78 -1.31 6.11 -5.05
CA ALA A 78 -0.77 7.26 -5.79
C ALA A 78 -1.78 8.42 -5.88
N ALA A 79 -3.07 8.12 -6.07
CA ALA A 79 -4.12 9.12 -6.06
C ALA A 79 -4.29 9.76 -4.67
N ALA A 80 -4.25 8.96 -3.59
CA ALA A 80 -4.31 9.46 -2.21
C ALA A 80 -3.11 10.36 -1.86
N ALA A 81 -1.90 10.00 -2.29
CA ALA A 81 -0.71 10.84 -2.12
C ALA A 81 -0.84 12.18 -2.85
N ARG A 82 -1.36 12.18 -4.09
CA ARG A 82 -1.62 13.41 -4.84
C ARG A 82 -2.64 14.30 -4.14
N LEU A 83 -3.74 13.74 -3.66
CA LEU A 83 -4.75 14.47 -2.89
C LEU A 83 -4.16 15.05 -1.60
N SER A 84 -3.30 14.31 -0.91
CA SER A 84 -2.61 14.78 0.30
C SER A 84 -1.64 15.94 -0.01
N ASN A 85 -0.96 15.91 -1.16
CA ASN A 85 -0.12 17.02 -1.60
C ASN A 85 -0.93 18.27 -1.89
N VAL A 86 -2.05 18.15 -2.61
CA VAL A 86 -2.98 19.27 -2.86
C VAL A 86 -3.55 19.80 -1.54
N ALA A 87 -3.90 18.92 -0.60
CA ALA A 87 -4.39 19.32 0.72
C ALA A 87 -3.33 20.07 1.55
N SER A 88 -2.03 19.83 1.30
CA SER A 88 -0.93 20.53 1.98
C SER A 88 -0.71 21.95 1.45
N GLU A 89 -1.27 22.29 0.28
CA GLU A 89 -1.28 23.65 -0.26
C GLU A 89 -2.41 24.50 0.34
N VAL A 90 -3.34 23.88 1.08
CA VAL A 90 -4.42 24.58 1.79
C VAL A 90 -3.84 25.26 3.03
N ASN A 91 -4.18 26.53 3.25
CA ASN A 91 -3.61 27.35 4.32
C ASN A 91 -4.16 27.01 5.74
N ASP A 92 -5.03 26.01 5.84
CA ASP A 92 -5.67 25.53 7.07
C ASP A 92 -5.07 24.17 7.50
N PRO A 93 -4.24 24.15 8.56
CA PRO A 93 -3.57 22.94 9.02
C PRO A 93 -4.52 21.92 9.68
N ASP A 94 -5.67 22.34 10.19
CA ASP A 94 -6.67 21.42 10.77
C ASP A 94 -7.41 20.67 9.65
N MET A 95 -7.68 21.34 8.53
CA MET A 95 -8.27 20.71 7.34
C MET A 95 -7.31 19.69 6.71
N GLN A 96 -6.00 20.01 6.65
CA GLN A 96 -4.96 19.07 6.21
C GLN A 96 -4.94 17.80 7.10
N LEU A 97 -5.03 17.98 8.42
CA LEU A 97 -5.03 16.88 9.38
C LEU A 97 -6.30 16.02 9.30
N ALA A 98 -7.45 16.62 9.03
CA ALA A 98 -8.71 15.92 8.81
C ALA A 98 -8.65 15.03 7.55
N ILE A 99 -8.10 15.55 6.45
CA ILE A 99 -7.94 14.78 5.20
C ILE A 99 -6.96 13.61 5.40
N LEU A 100 -5.86 13.81 6.13
CA LEU A 100 -4.92 12.74 6.45
C LEU A 100 -5.58 11.64 7.31
N ARG A 101 -6.37 12.01 8.31
CA ARG A 101 -7.10 11.06 9.16
C ARG A 101 -8.13 10.23 8.38
N LEU A 102 -8.78 10.82 7.37
CA LEU A 102 -9.69 10.09 6.49
C LEU A 102 -8.98 9.03 5.64
N ASN A 103 -7.70 9.24 5.31
CA ASN A 103 -6.91 8.30 4.50
C ASN A 103 -6.17 7.24 5.35
N GLY A 104 -6.00 7.47 6.66
CA GLY A 104 -5.31 6.56 7.58
C GLY A 104 -5.83 5.11 7.58
N PRO A 105 -7.14 4.87 7.76
CA PRO A 105 -7.71 3.51 7.73
C PRO A 105 -7.52 2.79 6.39
N ARG A 106 -7.58 3.53 5.28
CA ARG A 106 -7.38 2.97 3.93
C ARG A 106 -5.93 2.52 3.74
N LEU A 107 -4.98 3.31 4.22
CA LEU A 107 -3.56 2.95 4.19
C LEU A 107 -3.25 1.74 5.07
N GLN A 108 -3.83 1.66 6.28
CA GLN A 108 -3.67 0.50 7.16
C GLN A 108 -4.22 -0.78 6.53
N SER A 109 -5.39 -0.71 5.88
CA SER A 109 -5.98 -1.86 5.19
C SER A 109 -5.09 -2.32 4.03
N ALA A 110 -4.51 -1.40 3.25
CA ALA A 110 -3.58 -1.73 2.18
C ALA A 110 -2.31 -2.41 2.73
N LEU A 111 -1.72 -1.86 3.80
CA LEU A 111 -0.55 -2.45 4.46
C LEU A 111 -0.83 -3.88 4.96
N LEU A 112 -1.97 -4.11 5.63
CA LEU A 112 -2.36 -5.44 6.10
C LEU A 112 -2.54 -6.42 4.94
N GLY A 113 -3.14 -5.97 3.83
CA GLY A 113 -3.28 -6.79 2.62
C GLY A 113 -1.94 -7.17 2.00
N VAL A 114 -0.99 -6.22 1.93
CA VAL A 114 0.37 -6.46 1.45
C VAL A 114 1.12 -7.43 2.35
N LEU A 115 1.07 -7.27 3.67
CA LEU A 115 1.72 -8.17 4.63
C LEU A 115 1.18 -9.60 4.55
N LEU A 116 -0.14 -9.75 4.44
CA LEU A 116 -0.76 -11.08 4.30
C LEU A 116 -0.31 -11.78 3.01
N LEU A 117 -0.21 -11.04 1.90
CA LEU A 117 0.26 -11.59 0.62
C LEU A 117 1.75 -11.95 0.66
N ASP A 118 2.57 -11.14 1.34
CA ASP A 118 4.01 -11.44 1.51
C ASP A 118 4.21 -12.73 2.33
N VAL A 119 3.46 -12.91 3.43
CA VAL A 119 3.46 -14.16 4.21
C VAL A 119 2.96 -15.35 3.37
N TRP A 120 1.93 -15.16 2.55
CA TRP A 120 1.41 -16.24 1.71
C TRP A 120 2.43 -16.70 0.66
N LEU A 121 3.16 -15.76 0.04
CA LEU A 121 4.26 -16.09 -0.87
C LEU A 121 5.43 -16.77 -0.17
N ASP A 122 5.71 -16.42 1.08
CA ASP A 122 6.75 -17.09 1.88
C ASP A 122 6.37 -18.54 2.20
N LEU A 123 5.09 -18.81 2.50
CA LEU A 123 4.60 -20.18 2.70
C LEU A 123 4.67 -21.03 1.41
N ASP A 124 4.40 -20.44 0.24
CA ASP A 124 4.51 -21.13 -1.06
C ASP A 124 5.97 -21.44 -1.43
N ASN A 125 6.89 -20.51 -1.16
CA ASN A 125 8.34 -20.72 -1.36
C ASN A 125 9.00 -21.60 -0.28
N GLY A 126 8.38 -21.69 0.91
CA GLY A 126 8.90 -22.39 2.08
C GLY A 126 8.36 -23.80 2.27
N TRP A 127 7.45 -24.28 1.42
CA TRP A 127 6.96 -25.66 1.48
C TRP A 127 8.12 -26.61 1.14
N PRO A 128 8.68 -27.37 2.10
CA PRO A 128 9.64 -28.40 1.79
C PRO A 128 8.93 -29.44 0.93
N ASP A 129 9.54 -29.82 -0.19
CA ASP A 129 9.07 -30.88 -1.07
C ASP A 129 8.40 -31.99 -0.23
N ALA A 130 7.08 -32.14 -0.37
CA ALA A 130 6.33 -33.24 0.24
C ALA A 130 6.57 -34.56 -0.53
N ASP A 131 7.79 -34.71 -1.06
CA ASP A 131 8.27 -35.77 -1.93
C ASP A 131 9.64 -36.24 -1.39
N ALA A 132 9.66 -36.68 -0.13
CA ALA A 132 10.66 -37.59 0.39
C ALA A 132 9.98 -38.72 1.18
N GLU A 133 9.00 -39.38 0.54
CA GLU A 133 8.82 -40.85 0.47
C GLU A 133 7.61 -41.24 -0.37
#